data_AF-A0A5D0R0Z6-F1
#
_entry.id   AF-A0A5D0R0Z6-F1
#
_cell.length_a   1.000
_cell.length_b   1.000
_cell.length_c   1.000
_cell.angle_alpha   90.00
_cell.angle_beta   90.00
_cell.angle_gamma   90.00
#
_symmetry.space_group_name_H-M   'P 1'
#
loop_
_entity.id
_entity.type
_entity.pdbx_description
1 polymer ?
#
loop_
_entity_poly.entity_id
_entity_poly.type
_entity_poly.pdbx_seq_one_letter_code
_entity_poly.pdbx_strand_id
1 'polypeptide(L)'
;MKKLFVLALAFITVFSCGDEIEFNTPALQGKKDGERWKALFYNASFNDAGKLVITGGDNFEAITLNVSDLAIGNYPLGVGNSSHAEFIDLEDVAYSTNNEPDLDFSVYPPDGLITISRYDAANNTVSGEFYFNAYSSSGLKTVNFSEGVFFDLPLPIGSGPNIMSCDDAIAQSEIAKELYLNTPTTSDDYSANCNAYKQALINQQIACIDSTGEIQAIIDTLICNDDDGDGLLSVNEDENGDGDITNDNTDGDEFPNYLDDDDDGDSVLTMNEDVNDNGDLRDDDTDGDMIPNFLDNDDDGDSLNTILEDVNGNGDVRDDDTDGDTIPNYLDNDDDGDGILTIDEDANGDGDVTNDDTDGDTIPDYLDDM
;
A
#
# COMPACT_ATOMS: atom_id res chain seq x y z
N MET A 1 -70.33 -34.27 -24.43
CA MET A 1 -69.54 -33.11 -23.96
C MET A 1 -69.85 -32.77 -22.48
N LYS A 2 -69.71 -33.73 -21.56
CA LYS A 2 -69.89 -33.49 -20.11
C LYS A 2 -68.83 -34.15 -19.22
N LYS A 3 -67.91 -34.94 -19.81
CA LYS A 3 -66.83 -35.61 -19.07
C LYS A 3 -65.46 -34.90 -19.20
N LEU A 4 -65.32 -33.93 -20.12
CA LEU A 4 -64.12 -33.08 -20.21
C LEU A 4 -64.15 -31.86 -19.25
N PHE A 5 -65.32 -31.52 -18.71
CA PHE A 5 -65.45 -30.36 -17.81
C PHE A 5 -64.98 -30.67 -16.37
N VAL A 6 -65.02 -31.94 -15.97
CA VAL A 6 -64.58 -32.37 -14.63
C VAL A 6 -63.05 -32.46 -14.54
N LEU A 7 -62.37 -32.74 -15.65
CA LEU A 7 -60.90 -32.76 -15.69
C LEU A 7 -60.30 -31.34 -15.67
N ALA A 8 -61.01 -30.35 -16.25
CA ALA A 8 -60.61 -28.95 -16.19
C ALA A 8 -60.82 -28.32 -14.80
N LEU A 9 -61.78 -28.82 -14.00
CA LEU A 9 -62.05 -28.30 -12.66
C LEU A 9 -61.12 -28.89 -11.58
N ALA A 10 -60.48 -30.02 -11.84
CA ALA A 10 -59.49 -30.63 -10.95
C ALA A 10 -58.06 -30.08 -11.14
N PHE A 11 -57.81 -29.31 -12.20
CA PHE A 11 -56.52 -28.66 -12.46
C PHE A 11 -56.43 -27.24 -11.88
N ILE A 12 -57.56 -26.68 -11.43
CA ILE A 12 -57.65 -25.31 -10.88
C ILE A 12 -57.42 -25.29 -9.35
N THR A 13 -57.33 -26.45 -8.69
CA THR A 13 -57.05 -26.54 -7.25
C THR A 13 -55.56 -26.69 -6.90
N VAL A 14 -54.65 -26.54 -7.88
CA VAL A 14 -53.19 -26.60 -7.66
C VAL A 14 -52.53 -25.21 -7.63
N PHE A 15 -53.29 -24.13 -7.83
CA PHE A 15 -52.86 -22.79 -7.44
C PHE A 15 -53.21 -22.56 -5.97
N SER A 16 -52.58 -23.35 -5.09
CA SER A 16 -52.37 -22.91 -3.71
C SER A 16 -51.43 -21.72 -3.80
N CYS A 17 -51.85 -20.60 -3.23
CA CYS A 17 -51.13 -19.35 -3.16
C CYS A 17 -49.62 -19.59 -3.01
N GLY A 18 -48.84 -19.25 -4.03
CA GLY A 18 -47.50 -18.78 -3.75
C GLY A 18 -47.70 -17.52 -2.92
N ASP A 19 -47.27 -17.53 -1.67
CA ASP A 19 -47.01 -16.29 -0.96
C ASP A 19 -45.88 -15.61 -1.75
N GLU A 20 -46.26 -14.84 -2.78
CA GLU A 20 -45.40 -13.84 -3.38
C GLU A 20 -45.24 -12.77 -2.30
N ILE A 21 -44.35 -13.07 -1.34
CA ILE A 21 -43.83 -12.08 -0.42
C ILE A 21 -43.05 -11.12 -1.31
N GLU A 22 -43.68 -10.01 -1.65
CA GLU A 22 -43.00 -8.83 -2.15
C GLU A 22 -41.93 -8.48 -1.09
N PHE A 23 -40.68 -8.85 -1.37
CA PHE A 23 -39.56 -8.46 -0.54
C PHE A 23 -39.46 -6.94 -0.68
N ASN A 24 -39.84 -6.20 0.36
CA ASN A 24 -39.46 -4.80 0.45
C ASN A 24 -37.93 -4.74 0.48
N THR A 25 -37.34 -4.05 -0.48
CA THR A 25 -35.91 -3.82 -0.58
C THR A 25 -35.66 -2.31 -0.48
N PRO A 26 -34.96 -1.80 0.56
CA PRO A 26 -34.45 -2.49 1.75
C PRO A 26 -35.51 -2.82 2.81
N ALA A 27 -35.16 -3.70 3.77
CA ALA A 27 -36.01 -4.02 4.92
C ALA A 27 -35.23 -4.41 6.19
N LEU A 28 -35.80 -4.08 7.35
CA LEU A 28 -35.46 -4.64 8.66
C LEU A 28 -36.75 -5.11 9.34
N GLN A 29 -36.89 -6.41 9.62
CA GLN A 29 -38.13 -7.01 10.12
C GLN A 29 -37.86 -8.30 10.89
N GLY A 30 -38.88 -8.80 11.60
CA GLY A 30 -38.81 -10.08 12.31
C GLY A 30 -40.10 -10.40 13.06
N LYS A 31 -40.01 -11.27 14.06
CA LYS A 31 -41.08 -11.53 15.02
C LYS A 31 -40.65 -11.10 16.42
N LYS A 32 -41.30 -10.08 16.95
CA LYS A 32 -41.12 -9.62 18.33
C LYS A 32 -42.16 -10.31 19.21
N ASP A 33 -41.70 -11.08 20.19
CA ASP A 33 -42.55 -11.87 21.10
C ASP A 33 -43.59 -12.74 20.36
N GLY A 34 -43.18 -13.27 19.19
CA GLY A 34 -44.01 -14.11 18.31
C GLY A 34 -44.88 -13.35 17.32
N GLU A 35 -45.05 -12.04 17.46
CA GLU A 35 -45.85 -11.19 16.58
C GLU A 35 -45.01 -10.50 15.51
N ARG A 36 -45.59 -10.30 14.32
CA ARG A 36 -44.86 -9.68 13.20
C ARG A 36 -44.45 -8.25 13.56
N TRP A 37 -43.15 -7.98 13.44
CA TRP A 37 -42.54 -6.67 13.64
C TRP A 37 -41.81 -6.23 12.37
N LYS A 38 -41.92 -4.95 12.03
CA LYS A 38 -41.27 -4.38 10.85
C LYS A 38 -40.89 -2.93 11.14
N ALA A 39 -39.63 -2.60 10.87
CA ALA A 39 -39.13 -1.25 11.02
C ALA A 39 -39.73 -0.30 9.97
N LEU A 40 -40.14 0.89 10.40
CA LEU A 40 -40.52 2.01 9.53
C LEU A 40 -39.30 2.81 9.07
N PHE A 41 -38.24 2.82 9.86
CA PHE A 41 -36.93 3.37 9.50
C PHE A 41 -35.83 2.35 9.80
N TYR A 42 -34.72 2.47 9.08
CA TYR A 42 -33.52 1.67 9.30
C TYR A 42 -32.30 2.47 8.86
N ASN A 43 -31.16 2.14 9.45
CA ASN A 43 -29.85 2.66 9.07
C ASN A 43 -28.81 1.60 9.38
N ALA A 44 -27.85 1.40 8.48
CA ALA A 44 -26.64 0.65 8.75
C ALA A 44 -25.47 1.63 8.69
N SER A 45 -24.67 1.68 9.73
CA SER A 45 -23.52 2.59 9.84
C SER A 45 -22.38 1.90 10.58
N PHE A 46 -21.26 2.60 10.74
CA PHE A 46 -20.18 2.20 11.62
C PHE A 46 -20.16 3.12 12.83
N ASN A 47 -19.90 2.59 14.01
CA ASN A 47 -19.57 3.42 15.17
C ASN A 47 -18.11 3.89 15.08
N ASP A 48 -17.71 4.74 16.05
CA ASP A 48 -16.34 5.28 16.13
C ASP A 48 -15.26 4.19 16.17
N ALA A 49 -15.59 2.97 16.60
CA ALA A 49 -14.69 1.82 16.65
C ALA A 49 -14.76 0.94 15.38
N GLY A 50 -15.36 1.42 14.29
CA GLY A 50 -15.45 0.69 13.02
C GLY A 50 -16.38 -0.52 13.02
N LYS A 51 -17.20 -0.72 14.06
CA LYS A 51 -18.13 -1.85 14.16
C LYS A 51 -19.43 -1.53 13.44
N LEU A 52 -19.97 -2.51 12.72
CA LEU A 52 -21.25 -2.39 12.04
C LEU A 52 -22.36 -2.21 13.10
N VAL A 53 -23.11 -1.13 12.98
CA VAL A 53 -24.28 -0.83 13.79
C VAL A 53 -25.48 -0.73 12.86
N ILE A 54 -26.42 -1.67 13.02
CA ILE A 54 -27.70 -1.64 12.32
C ILE A 54 -28.76 -1.14 13.32
N THR A 55 -29.34 0.02 13.04
CA THR A 55 -30.49 0.53 13.79
C THR A 55 -31.74 0.45 12.94
N GLY A 56 -32.87 0.27 13.60
CA GLY A 56 -34.17 0.50 12.97
C GLY A 56 -35.29 0.49 13.99
N GLY A 57 -36.48 0.85 13.56
CA GLY A 57 -37.57 1.05 14.50
C GLY A 57 -38.80 1.67 13.87
N ASP A 58 -39.71 2.08 14.73
CA ASP A 58 -40.85 2.92 14.39
C ASP A 58 -40.89 4.15 15.32
N ASN A 59 -42.01 4.88 15.35
CA ASN A 59 -42.11 6.08 16.17
C ASN A 59 -42.11 5.83 17.69
N PHE A 60 -42.14 4.57 18.13
CA PHE A 60 -42.31 4.17 19.53
C PHE A 60 -41.22 3.21 20.00
N GLU A 61 -40.66 2.39 19.11
CA GLU A 61 -39.73 1.34 19.47
C GLU A 61 -38.51 1.34 18.56
N ALA A 62 -37.35 0.97 19.09
CA ALA A 62 -36.09 0.92 18.34
C ALA A 62 -35.28 -0.33 18.68
N ILE A 63 -34.69 -0.95 17.66
CA ILE A 63 -33.72 -2.03 17.74
C ILE A 63 -32.35 -1.51 17.29
N THR A 64 -31.30 -1.93 17.99
CA THR A 64 -29.91 -1.70 17.62
C THR A 64 -29.17 -3.03 17.65
N LEU A 65 -28.54 -3.39 16.54
CA LEU A 65 -27.69 -4.57 16.41
C LEU A 65 -26.24 -4.09 16.26
N ASN A 66 -25.40 -4.42 17.23
CA ASN A 66 -23.97 -4.11 17.20
C ASN A 66 -23.22 -5.39 16.79
N VAL A 67 -22.58 -5.35 15.62
CA VAL A 67 -21.84 -6.48 15.04
C VAL A 67 -20.35 -6.14 15.03
N SER A 68 -19.53 -7.07 15.49
CA SER A 68 -18.10 -6.82 15.66
C SER A 68 -17.30 -6.68 14.37
N ASP A 69 -17.83 -7.13 13.22
CA ASP A 69 -17.19 -7.12 11.91
C ASP A 69 -18.28 -7.20 10.81
N LEU A 70 -17.97 -6.76 9.58
CA LEU A 70 -18.83 -6.87 8.39
C LEU A 70 -18.60 -8.17 7.60
N ALA A 71 -17.58 -8.97 7.93
CA ALA A 71 -17.32 -10.25 7.29
C ALA A 71 -18.57 -11.17 7.24
N ILE A 72 -18.70 -11.95 6.15
CA ILE A 72 -19.78 -12.94 6.06
C ILE A 72 -19.53 -14.02 7.12
N GLY A 73 -20.46 -14.20 8.04
CA GLY A 73 -20.22 -15.03 9.20
C GLY A 73 -21.30 -14.96 10.27
N ASN A 74 -21.01 -15.62 11.39
CA ASN A 74 -21.88 -15.81 12.53
C ASN A 74 -21.31 -15.06 13.75
N TYR A 75 -22.13 -14.20 14.34
CA TYR A 75 -21.77 -13.30 15.43
C TYR A 75 -22.65 -13.60 16.65
N PRO A 76 -22.16 -14.42 17.60
CA PRO A 76 -22.92 -14.76 18.80
C PRO A 76 -23.18 -13.51 19.65
N LEU A 77 -24.38 -13.44 20.22
CA LEU A 77 -24.80 -12.36 21.11
C LEU A 77 -24.87 -12.86 22.55
N GLY A 78 -24.63 -11.94 23.49
CA GLY A 78 -24.77 -12.21 24.92
C GLY A 78 -23.55 -11.77 25.71
N VAL A 79 -23.66 -11.85 27.03
CA VAL A 79 -22.58 -11.51 27.97
C VAL A 79 -21.26 -12.20 27.58
N GLY A 80 -20.21 -11.39 27.42
CA GLY A 80 -18.86 -11.86 27.07
C GLY A 80 -18.57 -11.95 25.57
N ASN A 81 -19.54 -11.67 24.70
CA ASN A 81 -19.31 -11.57 23.25
C ASN A 81 -19.03 -10.12 22.81
N SER A 82 -18.32 -9.98 21.69
CA SER A 82 -18.02 -8.67 21.09
C SER A 82 -19.19 -8.03 20.34
N SER A 83 -20.23 -8.82 20.05
CA SER A 83 -21.48 -8.40 19.40
C SER A 83 -22.64 -8.49 20.39
N HIS A 84 -23.60 -7.57 20.30
CA HIS A 84 -24.76 -7.54 21.18
C HIS A 84 -25.95 -6.84 20.50
N ALA A 85 -27.16 -7.16 20.98
CA ALA A 85 -28.38 -6.50 20.53
C ALA A 85 -28.99 -5.69 21.66
N GLU A 86 -29.64 -4.59 21.29
CA GLU A 86 -30.37 -3.69 22.17
C GLU A 86 -31.75 -3.41 21.60
N PHE A 87 -32.70 -3.15 22.49
CA PHE A 87 -34.05 -2.78 22.12
C PHE A 87 -34.62 -1.76 23.12
N ILE A 88 -35.39 -0.80 22.64
CA ILE A 88 -36.15 0.15 23.44
C ILE A 88 -37.62 0.00 23.07
N ASP A 89 -38.48 -0.26 24.06
CA ASP A 89 -39.92 -0.40 23.87
C ASP A 89 -40.68 0.94 23.98
N LEU A 90 -41.99 0.90 23.76
CA LEU A 90 -42.88 2.07 23.83
C LEU A 90 -42.98 2.73 25.22
N GLU A 91 -42.49 2.07 26.27
CA GLU A 91 -42.41 2.60 27.64
C GLU A 91 -41.01 3.14 27.97
N ASP A 92 -40.13 3.30 26.97
CA ASP A 92 -38.71 3.68 27.08
C ASP A 92 -37.89 2.69 27.93
N VAL A 93 -38.32 1.42 28.03
CA VAL A 93 -37.53 0.39 28.72
C VAL A 93 -36.46 -0.12 27.77
N ALA A 94 -35.20 -0.02 28.19
CA ALA A 94 -34.07 -0.57 27.47
C ALA A 94 -33.83 -2.04 27.83
N TYR A 95 -33.62 -2.85 26.79
CA TYR A 95 -33.28 -4.27 26.86
C TYR A 95 -31.94 -4.48 26.16
N SER A 96 -31.13 -5.43 26.65
CA SER A 96 -29.88 -5.82 26.00
C SER A 96 -29.60 -7.30 26.19
N THR A 97 -28.95 -7.92 25.22
CA THR A 97 -28.37 -9.27 25.37
C THR A 97 -27.20 -9.29 26.36
N ASN A 98 -26.66 -8.12 26.74
CA ASN A 98 -25.63 -8.01 27.78
C ASN A 98 -26.21 -7.94 29.20
N ASN A 99 -27.54 -7.88 29.35
CA ASN A 99 -28.18 -7.91 30.65
C ASN A 99 -28.53 -9.35 31.03
N GLU A 100 -28.19 -9.75 32.25
CA GLU A 100 -28.57 -11.05 32.79
C GLU A 100 -30.00 -11.01 33.37
N PRO A 101 -30.78 -12.10 33.26
CA PRO A 101 -32.08 -12.21 33.90
C PRO A 101 -31.95 -12.26 35.42
N ASP A 102 -33.00 -11.83 36.11
CA ASP A 102 -33.15 -12.14 37.52
C ASP A 102 -33.46 -13.65 37.66
N LEU A 103 -32.70 -14.36 38.50
CA LEU A 103 -32.78 -15.81 38.65
C LEU A 103 -34.12 -16.30 39.21
N ASP A 104 -34.86 -15.44 39.93
CA ASP A 104 -36.21 -15.76 40.41
C ASP A 104 -37.27 -15.56 39.32
N PHE A 105 -36.93 -14.84 38.24
CA PHE A 105 -37.80 -14.55 37.10
C PHE A 105 -37.55 -15.49 35.90
N SER A 106 -36.29 -15.68 35.51
CA SER A 106 -35.90 -16.53 34.39
C SER A 106 -34.56 -17.21 34.63
N VAL A 107 -34.50 -18.51 34.34
CA VAL A 107 -33.26 -19.30 34.37
C VAL A 107 -32.61 -19.43 32.99
N TYR A 108 -33.26 -18.92 31.94
CA TYR A 108 -32.70 -18.92 30.59
C TYR A 108 -31.78 -17.70 30.44
N PRO A 109 -30.51 -17.87 30.03
CA PRO A 109 -29.59 -16.76 29.84
C PRO A 109 -29.99 -15.89 28.64
N PRO A 110 -29.48 -14.65 28.53
CA PRO A 110 -29.53 -13.95 27.25
C PRO A 110 -28.76 -14.75 26.21
N ASP A 111 -29.30 -14.83 25.00
CA ASP A 111 -28.67 -15.48 23.88
C ASP A 111 -29.09 -14.80 22.57
N GLY A 112 -28.39 -15.13 21.51
CA GLY A 112 -28.73 -14.65 20.18
C GLY A 112 -27.62 -14.90 19.19
N LEU A 113 -27.94 -14.65 17.94
CA LEU A 113 -27.02 -14.74 16.83
C LEU A 113 -27.38 -13.67 15.81
N ILE A 114 -26.37 -13.00 15.28
CA ILE A 114 -26.47 -12.24 14.03
C ILE A 114 -25.68 -13.01 12.99
N THR A 115 -26.26 -13.24 11.83
CA THR A 115 -25.58 -13.86 10.69
C THR A 115 -25.54 -12.87 9.55
N ILE A 116 -24.34 -12.46 9.14
CA ILE A 116 -24.16 -11.72 7.88
C ILE A 116 -24.07 -12.76 6.77
N SER A 117 -25.04 -12.73 5.86
CA SER A 117 -25.17 -13.71 4.77
C SER A 117 -24.66 -13.18 3.43
N ARG A 118 -24.68 -11.85 3.24
CA ARG A 118 -24.26 -11.21 1.99
C ARG A 118 -23.79 -9.78 2.26
N TYR A 119 -22.70 -9.43 1.60
CA TYR A 119 -22.31 -8.05 1.33
C TYR A 119 -22.23 -7.88 -0.19
N ASP A 120 -22.99 -6.93 -0.73
CA ASP A 120 -22.99 -6.58 -2.16
C ASP A 120 -22.11 -5.34 -2.36
N ALA A 121 -20.90 -5.54 -2.86
CA ALA A 121 -19.93 -4.46 -3.09
C ALA A 121 -20.37 -3.48 -4.19
N ALA A 122 -21.18 -3.92 -5.16
CA ALA A 122 -21.59 -3.06 -6.28
C ALA A 122 -22.65 -2.05 -5.85
N ASN A 123 -23.55 -2.45 -4.95
CA ASN A 123 -24.61 -1.61 -4.41
C ASN A 123 -24.30 -1.08 -3.00
N ASN A 124 -23.18 -1.50 -2.42
CA ASN A 124 -22.74 -1.24 -1.05
C ASN A 124 -23.84 -1.53 0.00
N THR A 125 -24.41 -2.73 -0.06
CA THR A 125 -25.49 -3.17 0.85
C THR A 125 -25.11 -4.41 1.64
N VAL A 126 -25.70 -4.56 2.83
CA VAL A 126 -25.52 -5.74 3.69
C VAL A 126 -26.85 -6.45 3.94
N SER A 127 -26.82 -7.78 3.97
CA SER A 127 -27.99 -8.63 4.24
C SER A 127 -27.66 -9.79 5.18
N GLY A 128 -28.63 -10.19 5.98
CA GLY A 128 -28.47 -11.23 6.98
C GLY A 128 -29.70 -11.47 7.82
N GLU A 129 -29.49 -12.32 8.82
CA GLU A 129 -30.53 -12.80 9.73
C GLU A 129 -30.12 -12.53 11.17
N PHE A 130 -31.10 -12.44 12.08
CA PHE A 130 -30.82 -12.34 13.50
C PHE A 130 -31.93 -12.96 14.36
N TYR A 131 -31.55 -13.38 15.56
CA TYR A 131 -32.48 -13.66 16.65
C TYR A 131 -31.79 -13.33 17.97
N PHE A 132 -32.57 -12.98 18.99
CA PHE A 132 -32.04 -12.83 20.35
C PHE A 132 -33.13 -12.86 21.42
N ASN A 133 -32.69 -13.17 22.64
CA ASN A 133 -33.41 -12.91 23.88
C ASN A 133 -32.64 -11.86 24.68
N ALA A 134 -33.29 -10.74 24.97
CA ALA A 134 -32.71 -9.63 25.72
C ALA A 134 -33.51 -9.35 26.99
N TYR A 135 -32.83 -8.83 28.01
CA TYR A 135 -33.42 -8.52 29.31
C TYR A 135 -33.28 -7.04 29.64
N SER A 136 -34.19 -6.51 30.45
CA SER A 136 -34.03 -5.19 31.05
C SER A 136 -32.83 -5.17 32.02
N SER A 137 -32.34 -3.99 32.38
CA SER A 137 -31.24 -3.87 33.35
C SER A 137 -31.55 -4.47 34.73
N SER A 138 -32.83 -4.58 35.09
CA SER A 138 -33.30 -5.27 36.29
C SER A 138 -33.41 -6.79 36.15
N GLY A 139 -33.32 -7.33 34.93
CA GLY A 139 -33.54 -8.76 34.65
C GLY A 139 -35.00 -9.23 34.76
N LEU A 140 -35.95 -8.34 35.08
CA LEU A 140 -37.36 -8.66 35.35
C LEU A 140 -38.30 -8.51 34.15
N LYS A 141 -37.84 -7.94 33.05
CA LYS A 141 -38.55 -7.88 31.77
C LYS A 141 -37.67 -8.50 30.68
N THR A 142 -38.31 -9.10 29.68
CA THR A 142 -37.63 -9.73 28.54
C THR A 142 -38.31 -9.35 27.24
N VAL A 143 -37.52 -9.31 26.16
CA VAL A 143 -38.00 -9.21 24.79
C VAL A 143 -37.35 -10.30 23.95
N ASN A 144 -38.14 -11.00 23.15
CA ASN A 144 -37.66 -11.97 22.19
C ASN A 144 -37.80 -11.42 20.77
N PHE A 145 -36.72 -11.50 20.00
CA PHE A 145 -36.77 -11.36 18.54
C PHE A 145 -36.41 -12.69 17.90
N SER A 146 -37.29 -13.20 17.04
CA SER A 146 -37.10 -14.42 16.26
C SER A 146 -37.38 -14.15 14.77
N GLU A 147 -36.82 -14.99 13.88
CA GLU A 147 -37.00 -14.84 12.42
C GLU A 147 -36.64 -13.43 11.91
N GLY A 148 -35.64 -12.78 12.52
CA GLY A 148 -35.19 -11.45 12.16
C GLY A 148 -34.40 -11.46 10.86
N VAL A 149 -34.64 -10.46 10.00
CA VAL A 149 -33.97 -10.28 8.71
C VAL A 149 -33.65 -8.80 8.51
N PHE A 150 -32.43 -8.52 8.10
CA PHE A 150 -32.04 -7.27 7.46
C PHE A 150 -31.66 -7.56 6.01
N PHE A 151 -32.27 -6.86 5.06
CA PHE A 151 -32.12 -7.14 3.64
C PHE A 151 -31.80 -5.87 2.87
N ASP A 152 -30.69 -5.91 2.13
CA ASP A 152 -30.14 -4.82 1.33
C ASP A 152 -30.07 -3.47 2.05
N LEU A 153 -29.67 -3.49 3.33
CA LEU A 153 -29.46 -2.25 4.05
C LEU A 153 -28.25 -1.52 3.47
N PRO A 154 -28.39 -0.26 3.01
CA PRO A 154 -27.29 0.50 2.43
C PRO A 154 -26.27 0.86 3.52
N LEU A 155 -24.99 0.71 3.18
CA LEU A 155 -23.87 1.13 4.03
C LEU A 155 -23.31 2.48 3.57
N PRO A 156 -22.63 3.24 4.46
CA PRO A 156 -21.87 4.43 4.08
C PRO A 156 -20.82 4.11 3.00
N ILE A 157 -20.59 5.04 2.09
CA ILE A 157 -19.60 4.89 1.00
C ILE A 157 -18.21 4.63 1.62
N GLY A 158 -17.47 3.65 1.08
CA GLY A 158 -16.13 3.28 1.56
C GLY A 158 -16.10 2.20 2.64
N SER A 159 -17.08 1.30 2.70
CA SER A 159 -17.12 0.21 3.68
C SER A 159 -17.28 -1.15 3.02
N GLY A 160 -16.65 -2.19 3.60
CA GLY A 160 -16.67 -3.57 3.09
C GLY A 160 -15.99 -4.54 4.07
N PRO A 161 -16.17 -5.86 3.92
CA PRO A 161 -15.63 -6.90 4.82
C PRO A 161 -14.10 -7.00 4.81
N ASN A 162 -13.42 -6.22 3.96
CA ASN A 162 -11.96 -6.08 3.88
C ASN A 162 -11.51 -4.61 3.94
N ILE A 163 -12.39 -3.66 4.29
CA ILE A 163 -12.01 -2.25 4.43
C ILE A 163 -11.65 -2.00 5.90
N MET A 164 -10.37 -1.74 6.12
CA MET A 164 -9.81 -1.32 7.40
C MET A 164 -10.50 -0.05 7.92
N SER A 165 -10.76 0.03 9.23
CA SER A 165 -11.34 1.25 9.83
C SER A 165 -10.35 2.42 9.72
N CYS A 166 -10.84 3.66 9.77
CA CYS A 166 -9.94 4.82 9.73
C CYS A 166 -8.93 4.80 10.89
N ASP A 167 -9.37 4.44 12.10
CA ASP A 167 -8.48 4.33 13.28
C ASP A 167 -7.41 3.23 13.10
N ASP A 168 -7.79 2.08 12.55
CA ASP A 168 -6.84 1.00 12.24
C ASP A 168 -5.88 1.41 11.13
N ALA A 169 -6.36 2.17 10.14
CA ALA A 169 -5.55 2.66 9.04
C ALA A 169 -4.49 3.67 9.50
N ILE A 170 -4.88 4.57 10.42
CA ILE A 170 -3.95 5.46 11.11
C ILE A 170 -2.95 4.65 11.93
N ALA A 171 -3.41 3.66 12.69
CA ALA A 171 -2.50 2.83 13.49
C ALA A 171 -1.49 2.07 12.62
N GLN A 172 -1.92 1.53 11.48
CA GLN A 172 -1.03 0.85 10.53
C GLN A 172 -0.04 1.81 9.86
N SER A 173 -0.48 3.00 9.44
CA SER A 173 0.42 3.98 8.82
C SER A 173 1.47 4.50 9.80
N GLU A 174 1.12 4.74 11.08
CA GLU A 174 2.09 5.13 12.11
C GLU A 174 3.11 4.01 12.41
N ILE A 175 2.68 2.75 12.46
CA ILE A 175 3.61 1.60 12.63
C ILE A 175 4.55 1.49 11.43
N ALA A 176 4.03 1.56 10.21
CA ALA A 176 4.83 1.45 8.99
C ALA A 176 5.79 2.65 8.86
N LYS A 177 5.36 3.85 9.25
CA LYS A 177 6.20 5.05 9.30
C LYS A 177 7.36 4.89 10.27
N GLU A 178 7.11 4.39 11.48
CA GLU A 178 8.18 4.17 12.47
C GLU A 178 9.21 3.16 11.94
N LEU A 179 8.78 2.10 11.26
CA LEU A 179 9.69 1.14 10.63
C LEU A 179 10.51 1.78 9.51
N TYR A 180 9.86 2.51 8.59
CA TYR A 180 10.51 3.24 7.51
C TYR A 180 11.58 4.22 8.04
N LEU A 181 11.23 5.09 8.99
CA LEU A 181 12.16 6.10 9.54
C LEU A 181 13.36 5.50 10.30
N ASN A 182 13.25 4.25 10.75
CA ASN A 182 14.33 3.55 11.43
C ASN A 182 15.15 2.64 10.49
N THR A 183 14.80 2.59 9.21
CA THR A 183 15.52 1.81 8.19
C THR A 183 16.48 2.74 7.45
N PRO A 184 17.81 2.56 7.56
CA PRO A 184 18.78 3.32 6.79
C PRO A 184 18.58 3.11 5.28
N THR A 185 18.91 4.11 4.46
CA THR A 185 18.85 3.99 2.99
C THR A 185 19.80 2.92 2.47
N THR A 186 20.95 2.72 3.11
CA THR A 186 21.92 1.65 2.78
C THR A 186 21.48 0.23 3.14
N SER A 187 20.23 0.03 3.56
CA SER A 187 19.71 -1.29 3.92
C SER A 187 18.88 -1.88 2.80
N ASP A 188 19.10 -3.17 2.49
CA ASP A 188 18.24 -3.95 1.56
C ASP A 188 16.74 -3.90 1.90
N ASP A 189 16.40 -3.64 3.17
CA ASP A 189 15.01 -3.55 3.64
C ASP A 189 14.37 -2.17 3.38
N TYR A 190 15.14 -1.15 2.96
CA TYR A 190 14.67 0.24 2.80
C TYR A 190 13.48 0.32 1.86
N SER A 191 13.63 -0.14 0.62
CA SER A 191 12.57 -0.05 -0.39
C SER A 191 11.32 -0.82 0.02
N ALA A 192 11.49 -1.98 0.67
CA ALA A 192 10.37 -2.77 1.18
C ALA A 192 9.60 -2.01 2.28
N ASN A 193 10.31 -1.41 3.25
CA ASN A 193 9.70 -0.66 4.35
C ASN A 193 9.10 0.67 3.89
N CYS A 194 9.74 1.39 2.97
CA CYS A 194 9.22 2.59 2.34
C CYS A 194 7.92 2.31 1.58
N ASN A 195 7.92 1.29 0.72
CA ASN A 195 6.71 0.89 -0.02
C ASN A 195 5.59 0.38 0.90
N ALA A 196 5.93 -0.29 2.01
CA ALA A 196 4.95 -0.68 3.02
C ALA A 196 4.29 0.55 3.68
N TYR A 197 5.08 1.59 3.98
CA TYR A 197 4.57 2.86 4.49
C TYR A 197 3.70 3.59 3.45
N LYS A 198 4.15 3.69 2.19
CA LYS A 198 3.38 4.25 1.07
C LYS A 198 2.02 3.55 0.91
N GLN A 199 2.00 2.22 1.00
CA GLN A 199 0.76 1.46 0.94
C GLN A 199 -0.15 1.67 2.16
N ALA A 200 0.42 1.81 3.36
CA ALA A 200 -0.36 2.12 4.56
C ALA A 200 -1.03 3.50 4.47
N LEU A 201 -0.33 4.51 3.90
CA LEU A 201 -0.90 5.83 3.61
C LEU A 201 -2.04 5.74 2.57
N ILE A 202 -1.88 4.97 1.50
CA ILE A 202 -2.96 4.74 0.51
C ILE A 202 -4.19 4.12 1.20
N ASN A 203 -3.99 3.12 2.07
CA ASN A 203 -5.09 2.53 2.81
C ASN A 203 -5.76 3.55 3.75
N GLN A 204 -4.99 4.42 4.41
CA GLN A 204 -5.51 5.51 5.23
C GLN A 204 -6.28 6.54 4.41
N GLN A 205 -5.80 6.90 3.23
CA GLN A 205 -6.47 7.81 2.30
C GLN A 205 -7.89 7.31 1.96
N ILE A 206 -8.00 6.01 1.68
CA ILE A 206 -9.27 5.33 1.34
C ILE A 206 -10.19 5.26 2.56
N ALA A 207 -9.66 4.87 3.73
CA ALA A 207 -10.45 4.65 4.94
C ALA A 207 -10.92 5.93 5.63
N CYS A 208 -10.09 6.98 5.62
CA CYS A 208 -10.34 8.24 6.33
C CYS A 208 -10.87 9.37 5.44
N ILE A 209 -10.87 9.20 4.12
CA ILE A 209 -11.27 10.21 3.12
C ILE A 209 -10.38 11.46 3.24
N ASP A 210 -9.29 11.48 2.47
CA ASP A 210 -8.36 12.61 2.37
C ASP A 210 -8.94 13.80 1.59
N SER A 211 -9.82 14.55 2.23
CA SER A 211 -10.44 15.74 1.61
C SER A 211 -9.49 16.94 1.48
N THR A 212 -8.37 16.95 2.21
CA THR A 212 -7.38 18.04 2.21
C THR A 212 -6.25 17.79 1.22
N GLY A 213 -5.99 16.54 0.85
CA GLY A 213 -4.86 16.14 0.00
C GLY A 213 -3.54 16.03 0.76
N GLU A 214 -3.57 16.12 2.09
CA GLU A 214 -2.36 16.08 2.93
C GLU A 214 -1.70 14.70 2.90
N ILE A 215 -2.49 13.62 2.83
CA ILE A 215 -1.96 12.26 2.72
C ILE A 215 -1.37 12.05 1.32
N GLN A 216 -2.05 12.55 0.28
CA GLN A 216 -1.51 12.48 -1.08
C GLN A 216 -0.16 13.20 -1.19
N ALA A 217 -0.03 14.39 -0.61
CA ALA A 217 1.22 15.13 -0.62
C ALA A 217 2.38 14.35 0.01
N ILE A 218 2.15 13.59 1.08
CA ILE A 218 3.17 12.74 1.69
C ILE A 218 3.53 11.57 0.75
N ILE A 219 2.54 10.93 0.14
CA ILE A 219 2.75 9.81 -0.80
C ILE A 219 3.62 10.26 -1.99
N ASP A 220 3.36 11.45 -2.51
CA ASP A 220 4.06 12.02 -3.67
C ASP A 220 5.52 12.37 -3.36
N THR A 221 5.86 12.64 -2.09
CA THR A 221 7.24 12.90 -1.65
C THR A 221 8.03 11.64 -1.28
N LEU A 222 7.41 10.46 -1.25
CA LEU A 222 8.09 9.22 -0.91
C LEU A 222 8.78 8.62 -2.14
N ILE A 223 10.11 8.75 -2.17
CA ILE A 223 11.04 8.08 -3.06
C ILE A 223 11.48 6.78 -2.39
N CYS A 224 11.14 5.64 -2.98
CA CYS A 224 11.27 4.34 -2.31
C CYS A 224 12.17 3.35 -3.04
N ASN A 225 12.44 3.56 -4.33
CA ASN A 225 13.18 2.60 -5.13
C ASN A 225 14.39 3.29 -5.74
N ASP A 226 15.21 2.43 -6.32
CA ASP A 226 16.14 2.68 -7.40
C ASP A 226 15.29 2.63 -8.69
N ASP A 227 15.14 3.77 -9.38
CA ASP A 227 14.17 3.96 -10.47
C ASP A 227 14.76 3.65 -11.87
N ASP A 228 16.06 3.82 -12.09
CA ASP A 228 16.84 3.42 -13.28
C ASP A 228 17.42 1.99 -13.18
N GLY A 229 17.66 1.48 -11.97
CA GLY A 229 18.20 0.15 -11.71
C GLY A 229 19.72 0.12 -11.66
N ASP A 230 20.38 1.24 -11.39
CA ASP A 230 21.82 1.41 -11.40
C ASP A 230 22.51 0.97 -10.08
N GLY A 231 21.74 0.55 -9.08
CA GLY A 231 22.26 0.07 -7.80
C GLY A 231 22.40 1.16 -6.73
N LEU A 232 22.20 2.42 -7.07
CA LEU A 232 21.99 3.52 -6.14
C LEU A 232 20.48 3.72 -5.92
N LEU A 233 20.08 4.04 -4.69
CA LEU A 233 18.67 4.35 -4.46
C LEU A 233 18.44 5.81 -4.85
N SER A 234 17.36 6.10 -5.58
CA SER A 234 16.93 7.45 -5.96
C SER A 234 16.83 8.47 -4.83
N VAL A 235 16.61 8.04 -3.59
CA VAL A 235 16.63 8.96 -2.43
C VAL A 235 18.03 9.42 -2.03
N ASN A 236 19.05 8.68 -2.43
CA ASN A 236 20.45 8.96 -2.18
C ASN A 236 21.09 9.78 -3.31
N GLU A 237 20.37 10.13 -4.37
CA GLU A 237 20.88 10.88 -5.54
C GLU A 237 20.54 12.38 -5.45
N ASP A 238 20.49 12.90 -4.22
CA ASP A 238 20.33 14.33 -3.91
C ASP A 238 21.73 14.93 -3.74
N GLU A 239 22.46 15.06 -4.83
CA GLU A 239 23.89 15.41 -4.79
C GLU A 239 24.14 16.78 -4.15
N ASN A 240 23.23 17.73 -4.32
CA ASN A 240 23.35 19.06 -3.73
C ASN A 240 22.74 19.18 -2.31
N GLY A 241 21.97 18.19 -1.87
CA GLY A 241 21.38 18.09 -0.53
C GLY A 241 20.22 19.05 -0.26
N ASP A 242 19.51 19.52 -1.29
CA ASP A 242 18.35 20.41 -1.16
C ASP A 242 17.02 19.66 -0.99
N GLY A 243 17.03 18.33 -1.15
CA GLY A 243 15.89 17.45 -1.02
C GLY A 243 15.04 17.34 -2.28
N ASP A 244 15.54 17.78 -3.43
CA ASP A 244 14.89 17.71 -4.75
C ASP A 244 15.80 17.04 -5.79
N ILE A 245 15.83 15.71 -5.75
CA ILE A 245 16.55 14.84 -6.71
C ILE A 245 16.17 15.07 -8.18
N THR A 246 15.05 15.75 -8.45
CA THR A 246 14.57 15.94 -9.82
C THR A 246 15.34 17.00 -10.60
N ASN A 247 16.29 17.68 -9.93
CA ASN A 247 17.08 18.75 -10.50
C ASN A 247 18.60 18.49 -10.50
N ASP A 248 19.04 17.38 -9.90
CA ASP A 248 20.42 16.90 -9.95
C ASP A 248 20.62 16.12 -11.26
N ASN A 249 21.61 16.53 -12.04
CA ASN A 249 21.94 16.03 -13.38
C ASN A 249 23.43 16.35 -13.60
N THR A 250 24.30 15.35 -13.46
CA THR A 250 25.76 15.53 -13.43
C THR A 250 26.31 15.86 -14.81
N ASP A 251 25.91 15.13 -15.84
CA ASP A 251 26.44 15.25 -17.21
C ASP A 251 25.82 16.37 -18.07
N GLY A 252 24.69 16.94 -17.65
CA GLY A 252 23.98 18.00 -18.36
C GLY A 252 22.96 17.55 -19.41
N ASP A 253 22.59 16.27 -19.47
CA ASP A 253 21.75 15.69 -20.51
C ASP A 253 20.21 15.93 -20.35
N GLU A 254 19.37 15.03 -20.85
CA GLU A 254 17.91 15.11 -20.70
C GLU A 254 17.35 14.37 -19.46
N PHE A 255 18.14 13.55 -18.77
CA PHE A 255 17.73 12.68 -17.65
C PHE A 255 18.43 13.09 -16.33
N PRO A 256 17.68 13.48 -15.28
CA PRO A 256 18.29 13.66 -13.95
C PRO A 256 18.84 12.33 -13.42
N ASN A 257 19.87 12.38 -12.57
CA ASN A 257 20.62 11.20 -12.08
C ASN A 257 19.71 10.01 -11.71
N TYR A 258 18.67 10.24 -10.90
CA TYR A 258 17.72 9.19 -10.47
C TYR A 258 16.88 8.48 -11.56
N LEU A 259 17.11 8.82 -12.83
CA LEU A 259 16.54 8.21 -14.02
C LEU A 259 17.60 7.92 -15.10
N ASP A 260 18.87 8.09 -14.80
CA ASP A 260 20.02 7.86 -15.66
C ASP A 260 20.82 6.67 -15.12
N ASP A 261 21.32 5.80 -16.00
CA ASP A 261 22.12 4.63 -15.58
C ASP A 261 23.63 4.85 -15.74
N ASP A 262 24.02 6.06 -16.15
CA ASP A 262 25.37 6.54 -16.45
C ASP A 262 25.44 8.03 -16.08
N ASP A 263 25.54 8.32 -14.79
CA ASP A 263 25.25 9.63 -14.18
C ASP A 263 26.11 10.79 -14.74
N ASP A 264 27.40 10.54 -14.97
CA ASP A 264 28.36 11.51 -15.53
C ASP A 264 28.56 11.40 -17.06
N GLY A 265 27.95 10.39 -17.67
CA GLY A 265 27.90 10.19 -19.11
C GLY A 265 29.24 9.80 -19.72
N ASP A 266 30.10 9.12 -18.96
CA ASP A 266 31.45 8.74 -19.37
C ASP A 266 31.51 7.37 -20.09
N SER A 267 30.38 6.67 -20.21
CA SER A 267 30.18 5.33 -20.79
C SER A 267 30.45 4.14 -19.86
N VAL A 268 30.76 4.38 -18.59
CA VAL A 268 30.77 3.40 -17.52
C VAL A 268 29.47 3.55 -16.73
N LEU A 269 28.56 2.58 -16.84
CA LEU A 269 27.32 2.66 -16.07
C LEU A 269 27.62 2.73 -14.57
N THR A 270 26.91 3.58 -13.82
CA THR A 270 27.01 3.81 -12.37
C THR A 270 27.19 2.50 -11.59
N MET A 271 26.42 1.47 -11.96
CA MET A 271 26.46 0.15 -11.31
C MET A 271 27.79 -0.60 -11.41
N ASN A 272 28.65 -0.23 -12.36
CA ASN A 272 29.92 -0.90 -12.67
C ASN A 272 31.13 -0.17 -12.08
N GLU A 273 30.89 0.92 -11.36
CA GLU A 273 31.93 1.77 -10.76
C GLU A 273 32.16 1.46 -9.28
N ASP A 274 31.54 0.39 -8.78
CA ASP A 274 31.94 -0.28 -7.53
C ASP A 274 33.26 -1.04 -7.76
N VAL A 275 34.35 -0.29 -7.95
CA VAL A 275 35.69 -0.80 -8.30
C VAL A 275 36.13 -1.90 -7.33
N ASN A 276 35.71 -1.80 -6.07
CA ASN A 276 36.11 -2.71 -5.01
C ASN A 276 35.09 -3.83 -4.67
N ASP A 277 33.97 -3.91 -5.39
CA ASP A 277 32.87 -4.90 -5.26
C ASP A 277 32.26 -4.98 -3.84
N ASN A 278 32.17 -3.86 -3.10
CA ASN A 278 31.62 -3.83 -1.74
C ASN A 278 30.14 -3.41 -1.66
N GLY A 279 29.57 -2.87 -2.75
CA GLY A 279 28.21 -2.36 -2.87
C GLY A 279 27.98 -0.94 -2.35
N ASP A 280 29.02 -0.14 -2.16
CA ASP A 280 29.00 1.25 -1.70
C ASP A 280 29.73 2.16 -2.70
N LEU A 281 29.07 2.47 -3.82
CA LEU A 281 29.57 3.33 -4.91
C LEU A 281 30.14 4.69 -4.44
N ARG A 282 29.75 5.16 -3.25
CA ARG A 282 30.21 6.45 -2.72
C ARG A 282 31.59 6.39 -2.07
N ASP A 283 32.18 5.19 -1.93
CA ASP A 283 33.52 5.01 -1.37
C ASP A 283 34.61 4.70 -2.40
N ASP A 284 34.23 4.55 -3.67
CA ASP A 284 35.10 4.49 -4.83
C ASP A 284 35.32 5.93 -5.37
N ASP A 285 36.58 6.37 -5.29
CA ASP A 285 37.10 7.72 -5.60
C ASP A 285 38.57 7.49 -5.97
N THR A 286 38.82 7.15 -7.24
CA THR A 286 40.11 6.62 -7.71
C THR A 286 41.23 7.65 -7.58
N ASP A 287 40.98 8.91 -7.94
CA ASP A 287 41.96 10.00 -7.89
C ASP A 287 42.05 10.70 -6.50
N GLY A 288 41.03 10.54 -5.65
CA GLY A 288 40.95 11.10 -4.31
C GLY A 288 40.56 12.57 -4.25
N ASP A 289 39.85 13.10 -5.25
CA ASP A 289 39.42 14.50 -5.32
C ASP A 289 38.13 14.81 -4.53
N MET A 290 37.48 13.77 -4.01
CA MET A 290 36.20 13.76 -3.27
C MET A 290 34.93 13.74 -4.14
N ILE A 291 35.05 13.47 -5.43
CA ILE A 291 33.96 13.11 -6.33
C ILE A 291 34.02 11.59 -6.50
N PRO A 292 32.98 10.83 -6.14
CA PRO A 292 32.95 9.40 -6.43
C PRO A 292 32.96 9.17 -7.93
N ASN A 293 33.54 8.04 -8.36
CA ASN A 293 33.73 7.70 -9.77
C ASN A 293 32.46 7.92 -10.61
N PHE A 294 31.30 7.42 -10.18
CA PHE A 294 30.02 7.57 -10.90
C PHE A 294 29.48 9.00 -11.08
N LEU A 295 30.20 10.00 -10.59
CA LEU A 295 29.90 11.42 -10.77
C LEU A 295 31.09 12.18 -11.36
N ASP A 296 32.14 11.47 -11.79
CA ASP A 296 33.40 11.99 -12.28
C ASP A 296 33.75 11.41 -13.65
N ASN A 297 33.91 12.28 -14.64
CA ASN A 297 34.19 11.85 -16.00
C ASN A 297 35.69 11.77 -16.35
N ASP A 298 36.55 11.86 -15.34
CA ASP A 298 38.03 11.82 -15.35
C ASP A 298 38.49 11.03 -14.11
N ASP A 299 38.05 9.77 -14.04
CA ASP A 299 38.08 8.89 -12.85
C ASP A 299 39.43 8.82 -12.12
N ASP A 300 40.54 8.83 -12.85
CA ASP A 300 41.90 8.70 -12.31
C ASP A 300 42.64 10.03 -12.18
N GLY A 301 41.98 11.13 -12.60
CA GLY A 301 42.43 12.51 -12.50
C GLY A 301 43.63 12.84 -13.39
N ASP A 302 43.80 12.14 -14.51
CA ASP A 302 44.93 12.33 -15.42
C ASP A 302 44.68 13.40 -16.51
N SER A 303 43.49 14.03 -16.51
CA SER A 303 43.02 15.04 -17.47
C SER A 303 42.60 14.52 -18.84
N LEU A 304 42.51 13.20 -19.02
CA LEU A 304 41.87 12.56 -20.14
C LEU A 304 40.54 11.98 -19.70
N ASN A 305 39.43 12.55 -20.18
CA ASN A 305 38.11 12.04 -19.83
C ASN A 305 37.96 10.54 -20.14
N THR A 306 37.35 9.78 -19.23
CA THR A 306 37.13 8.33 -19.30
C THR A 306 36.57 7.85 -20.64
N ILE A 307 35.58 8.56 -21.19
CA ILE A 307 35.00 8.23 -22.51
C ILE A 307 36.01 8.25 -23.68
N LEU A 308 37.14 8.95 -23.55
CA LEU A 308 38.20 9.06 -24.57
C LEU A 308 39.24 7.94 -24.47
N GLU A 309 39.17 7.13 -23.43
CA GLU A 309 40.12 6.04 -23.14
C GLU A 309 39.68 4.69 -23.74
N ASP A 310 38.60 4.68 -24.54
CA ASP A 310 38.24 3.58 -25.44
C ASP A 310 39.24 3.51 -26.62
N VAL A 311 40.47 3.10 -26.32
CA VAL A 311 41.61 3.03 -27.26
C VAL A 311 41.25 2.19 -28.49
N ASN A 312 40.48 1.12 -28.30
CA ASN A 312 40.15 0.19 -29.38
C ASN A 312 38.86 0.56 -30.15
N GLY A 313 38.05 1.51 -29.64
CA GLY A 313 36.88 2.07 -30.27
C GLY A 313 35.65 1.15 -30.27
N ASN A 314 35.54 0.26 -29.28
CA ASN A 314 34.43 -0.69 -29.16
C ASN A 314 33.27 -0.19 -28.29
N GLY A 315 33.46 0.92 -27.56
CA GLY A 315 32.51 1.51 -26.63
C GLY A 315 32.46 0.86 -25.24
N ASP A 316 33.54 0.23 -24.79
CA ASP A 316 33.70 -0.39 -23.47
C ASP A 316 35.10 -0.08 -22.92
N VAL A 317 35.25 1.10 -22.32
CA VAL A 317 36.54 1.61 -21.76
C VAL A 317 37.17 0.65 -20.74
N ARG A 318 36.35 -0.19 -20.09
CA ARG A 318 36.80 -1.14 -19.06
C ARG A 318 37.61 -2.32 -19.59
N ASP A 319 37.71 -2.48 -20.91
CA ASP A 319 38.47 -3.58 -21.54
C ASP A 319 39.79 -3.14 -22.20
N ASP A 320 40.10 -1.84 -22.16
CA ASP A 320 41.36 -1.26 -22.57
C ASP A 320 42.32 -1.16 -21.36
N ASP A 321 43.51 -1.74 -21.53
CA ASP A 321 44.59 -1.92 -20.54
C ASP A 321 45.89 -1.94 -21.35
N THR A 322 46.49 -0.76 -21.57
CA THR A 322 47.58 -0.55 -22.53
C THR A 322 48.86 -1.25 -22.09
N ASP A 323 49.24 -1.16 -20.82
CA ASP A 323 50.47 -1.74 -20.28
C ASP A 323 50.32 -3.22 -19.83
N GLY A 324 49.08 -3.69 -19.64
CA GLY A 324 48.74 -5.05 -19.26
C GLY A 324 48.92 -5.34 -17.76
N ASP A 325 48.88 -4.33 -16.90
CA ASP A 325 49.03 -4.47 -15.45
C ASP A 325 47.76 -4.92 -14.71
N THR A 326 46.63 -4.98 -15.43
CA THR A 326 45.27 -5.34 -15.01
C THR A 326 44.40 -4.22 -14.42
N ILE A 327 44.88 -2.99 -14.41
CA ILE A 327 44.08 -1.79 -14.18
C ILE A 327 43.69 -1.25 -15.57
N PRO A 328 42.39 -1.08 -15.87
CA PRO A 328 41.98 -0.44 -17.11
C PRO A 328 42.47 1.00 -17.16
N ASN A 329 42.74 1.51 -18.36
CA ASN A 329 43.27 2.85 -18.60
C ASN A 329 42.54 3.94 -17.79
N TYR A 330 41.21 3.95 -17.82
CA TYR A 330 40.40 4.95 -17.10
C TYR A 330 40.51 4.95 -15.57
N LEU A 331 41.25 4.01 -14.99
CA LEU A 331 41.58 3.92 -13.57
C LEU A 331 43.09 3.96 -13.30
N ASP A 332 43.92 4.25 -14.32
CA ASP A 332 45.37 4.21 -14.29
C ASP A 332 46.05 5.44 -14.91
N ASN A 333 46.54 6.33 -14.05
CA ASN A 333 47.15 7.60 -14.47
C ASN A 333 48.53 7.51 -15.14
N ASP A 334 48.98 6.31 -15.49
CA ASP A 334 50.24 5.96 -16.16
C ASP A 334 49.94 4.83 -17.17
N ASP A 335 49.01 5.11 -18.09
CA ASP A 335 48.37 4.19 -19.05
C ASP A 335 49.30 3.17 -19.71
N ASP A 336 50.52 3.58 -20.08
CA ASP A 336 51.51 2.77 -20.78
C ASP A 336 52.60 2.17 -19.87
N GLY A 337 52.58 2.52 -18.59
CA GLY A 337 53.47 2.06 -17.54
C GLY A 337 54.93 2.51 -17.71
N ASP A 338 55.19 3.61 -18.41
CA ASP A 338 56.55 4.15 -18.63
C ASP A 338 57.10 4.89 -17.39
N GLY A 339 56.22 5.33 -16.48
CA GLY A 339 56.53 6.03 -15.24
C GLY A 339 56.43 7.56 -15.32
N ILE A 340 55.91 8.10 -16.41
CA ILE A 340 55.45 9.47 -16.60
C ILE A 340 53.92 9.42 -16.58
N LEU A 341 53.29 10.20 -15.71
CA LEU A 341 51.83 10.21 -15.65
C LEU A 341 51.25 10.78 -16.95
N THR A 342 50.12 10.27 -17.43
CA THR A 342 49.42 10.74 -18.64
C THR A 342 49.28 12.28 -18.65
N ILE A 343 48.91 12.88 -17.52
CA ILE A 343 48.79 14.34 -17.36
C ILE A 343 50.08 15.12 -17.67
N ASP A 344 51.25 14.50 -17.48
CA ASP A 344 52.57 15.08 -17.70
C ASP A 344 53.09 14.86 -19.14
N GLU A 345 52.29 14.23 -20.02
CA GLU A 345 52.64 13.89 -21.41
C GLU A 345 52.06 14.84 -22.46
N ASP A 346 51.43 15.94 -22.02
CA ASP A 346 51.14 17.11 -22.85
C ASP A 346 52.43 17.88 -23.20
N ALA A 347 53.24 17.30 -24.10
CA ALA A 347 54.56 17.80 -24.46
C ALA A 347 54.52 19.23 -25.03
N ASN A 348 53.40 19.61 -25.65
CA ASN A 348 53.24 20.90 -26.30
C ASN A 348 52.54 21.97 -25.42
N GLY A 349 51.84 21.56 -24.36
CA GLY A 349 51.19 22.39 -23.36
C GLY A 349 49.87 22.98 -23.81
N ASP A 350 49.11 22.29 -24.67
CA ASP A 350 47.81 22.74 -25.16
C ASP A 350 46.61 22.10 -24.45
N GLY A 351 46.86 21.18 -23.51
CA GLY A 351 45.87 20.50 -22.69
C GLY A 351 45.14 19.39 -23.41
N ASP A 352 45.77 18.75 -24.40
CA ASP A 352 45.23 17.63 -25.16
C ASP A 352 46.33 16.58 -25.38
N VAL A 353 46.46 15.65 -24.41
CA VAL A 353 47.44 14.55 -24.42
C VAL A 353 47.24 13.60 -25.61
N THR A 354 46.04 13.55 -26.19
CA THR A 354 45.70 12.60 -27.27
C THR A 354 46.41 12.88 -28.60
N ASN A 355 47.08 14.03 -28.71
CA ASN A 355 47.69 14.50 -29.95
C ASN A 355 49.22 14.63 -29.91
N ASP A 356 49.85 14.46 -28.75
CA ASP A 356 51.29 14.50 -28.58
C ASP A 356 51.92 13.14 -28.96
N ASP A 357 52.98 13.20 -29.77
CA ASP A 357 53.71 12.06 -30.36
C ASP A 357 55.17 12.52 -30.52
N THR A 358 55.91 12.42 -29.41
CA THR A 358 57.27 12.96 -29.24
C THR A 358 58.28 12.27 -30.15
N ASP A 359 58.09 10.98 -30.40
CA ASP A 359 59.01 10.13 -31.14
C ASP A 359 58.67 10.04 -32.66
N GLY A 360 57.42 10.35 -33.02
CA GLY A 360 56.88 10.44 -34.38
C GLY A 360 56.46 9.10 -34.99
N ASP A 361 56.14 8.10 -34.20
CA ASP A 361 55.78 6.76 -34.64
C ASP A 361 54.27 6.53 -34.87
N THR A 362 53.45 7.54 -34.56
CA THR A 362 51.99 7.60 -34.67
C THR A 362 51.17 6.99 -33.54
N ILE A 363 51.81 6.54 -32.47
CA ILE A 363 51.17 6.26 -31.19
C ILE A 363 51.26 7.54 -30.34
N PRO A 364 50.18 7.99 -29.69
CA PRO A 364 50.26 9.11 -28.74
C PRO A 364 51.17 8.78 -27.56
N ASP A 365 51.83 9.78 -26.97
CA ASP A 365 52.78 9.60 -25.87
C ASP A 365 52.16 8.80 -24.71
N TYR A 366 50.91 9.10 -24.30
CA TYR A 366 50.19 8.37 -23.24
C TYR A 366 49.86 6.89 -23.50
N LEU A 367 50.21 6.37 -24.68
CA LEU A 367 50.04 4.97 -25.04
C LEU A 367 51.35 4.32 -25.51
N ASP A 368 52.51 4.97 -25.32
CA ASP A 368 53.81 4.59 -25.89
C ASP A 368 54.99 4.56 -24.89
N ASP A 369 55.46 3.35 -24.58
CA ASP A 369 56.48 3.04 -23.55
C ASP A 369 57.92 3.59 -23.77
N MET A 370 58.14 4.59 -24.64
CA MET A 370 59.43 4.82 -25.35
C MET A 370 60.19 6.15 -25.20
#